data_AF-A0A173RMC7-F1
#
_entry.id   AF-A0A173RMC7-F1
#
_cell.length_a   1.000
_cell.length_b   1.000
_cell.length_c   1.000
_cell.angle_alpha   90.00
_cell.angle_beta   90.00
_cell.angle_gamma   90.00
#
_symmetry.space_group_name_H-M   'P 1'
#
loop_
_entity.id
_entity.type
_entity.pdbx_description
1 polymer ?
#
loop_
_entity_poly.entity_id
_entity_poly.type
_entity_poly.pdbx_seq_one_letter_code
_entity_poly.pdbx_strand_id
1 'polypeptide(L)' 'MSDGAYQHVALDVEDIESMYQKICNEKYTIITDGIEELPFWENGVKFFMIKGPNEERIEFCQKL' A
#
# COMPACT_ATOMS: atom_id res chain seq x y z
N MET A 1 -4.92 -9.38 -15.30
CA MET A 1 -5.64 -8.12 -15.06
C MET A 1 -4.76 -7.03 -15.63
N SER A 2 -5.30 -6.15 -16.47
CA SER A 2 -4.59 -4.94 -16.90
C SER A 2 -4.68 -3.93 -15.77
N ASP A 3 -3.59 -3.23 -15.47
CA ASP A 3 -3.66 -2.07 -14.59
C ASP A 3 -4.42 -0.92 -15.30
N GLY A 4 -4.82 0.09 -14.54
CA GLY A 4 -5.48 1.28 -15.06
C GLY A 4 -4.69 2.10 -16.07
N ALA A 5 -5.20 3.29 -16.40
CA ALA A 5 -4.47 4.25 -17.25
C ALA A 5 -3.09 4.64 -16.68
N TYR A 6 -2.89 4.41 -15.38
CA TYR A 6 -1.63 4.46 -14.68
C TYR A 6 -1.48 3.19 -13.83
N GLN A 7 -0.24 2.70 -13.68
CA GLN A 7 0.02 1.41 -13.07
C GLN A 7 0.11 1.46 -11.54
N HIS A 8 1.01 2.28 -10.97
CA HIS A 8 1.38 2.17 -9.57
C HIS A 8 1.97 3.45 -9.00
N VAL A 9 1.36 4.00 -7.95
CA VAL A 9 1.89 5.11 -7.14
C VAL A 9 2.16 4.61 -5.72
N ALA A 10 3.30 5.01 -5.16
CA ALA A 10 3.67 4.78 -3.77
C ALA A 10 3.60 6.09 -2.97
N LEU A 11 2.91 6.06 -1.83
CA LEU A 11 2.72 7.16 -0.91
C LEU A 11 3.40 6.84 0.42
N ASP A 12 4.34 7.68 0.82
CA ASP A 12 4.99 7.57 2.13
C ASP A 12 3.99 7.94 3.24
N VAL A 13 3.94 7.13 4.30
CA VAL A 13 3.08 7.34 5.46
C VAL A 13 3.89 7.31 6.75
N GLU A 14 3.48 8.14 7.72
CA GLU A 14 4.15 8.23 9.02
C GLU A 14 3.87 7.02 9.92
N ASP A 15 2.66 6.45 9.84
CA ASP A 15 2.23 5.29 10.61
C ASP A 15 1.40 4.34 9.73
N ILE A 16 2.06 3.29 9.25
CA ILE A 16 1.47 2.29 8.35
C ILE A 16 0.44 1.41 9.05
N GLU A 17 0.59 1.15 10.35
CA GLU A 17 -0.35 0.31 11.11
C GLU A 17 -1.68 1.05 11.27
N SER A 18 -1.63 2.33 11.65
CA SER A 18 -2.81 3.19 11.74
C SER A 18 -3.49 3.39 10.38
N MET A 19 -2.69 3.56 9.31
CA MET A 19 -3.24 3.69 7.95
C MET A 19 -3.92 2.40 7.49
N TYR A 20 -3.30 1.25 7.72
CA TYR A 20 -3.86 -0.06 7.35
C TYR A 20 -5.17 -0.33 8.11
N GLN A 21 -5.23 -0.04 9.41
CA GLN A 21 -6.47 -0.15 10.19
C GLN A 21 -7.58 0.75 9.64
N LYS A 22 -7.25 2.00 9.27
CA LYS A 22 -8.22 2.90 8.65
C LYS A 22 -8.75 2.33 7.32
N ILE A 23 -7.88 1.83 6.46
CA ILE A 23 -8.26 1.22 5.18
C ILE A 23 -9.11 -0.03 5.37
N CYS A 24 -8.80 -0.89 6.35
CA CYS A 24 -9.59 -2.08 6.69
C CYS A 24 -11.02 -1.74 7.13
N ASN A 25 -11.23 -0.56 7.73
CA ASN A 25 -12.55 -0.09 8.15
C ASN A 25 -13.36 0.58 7.03
N GLU A 26 -12.74 0.80 5.87
CA GLU A 26 -13.32 1.43 4.69
C GLU A 26 -13.66 0.37 3.62
N LYS A 27 -14.33 0.78 2.54
CA LYS A 27 -14.74 -0.11 1.45
C LYS A 27 -13.69 -0.24 0.33
N TYR A 28 -12.41 -0.29 0.68
CA TYR A 28 -11.33 -0.47 -0.29
C TYR A 28 -11.00 -1.95 -0.52
N THR A 29 -10.53 -2.27 -1.72
CA THR A 29 -9.99 -3.60 -2.02
C THR A 29 -8.49 -3.61 -1.75
N ILE A 30 -8.08 -4.23 -0.65
CA ILE A 30 -6.67 -4.51 -0.37
C ILE A 30 -6.22 -5.64 -1.31
N ILE A 31 -5.05 -5.49 -1.94
CA ILE A 31 -4.51 -6.45 -2.91
C ILE A 31 -3.24 -7.18 -2.42
N THR A 32 -2.66 -6.75 -1.30
CA THR A 32 -1.60 -7.46 -0.56
C THR A 32 -2.19 -8.36 0.54
N ASP A 33 -1.39 -9.28 1.08
CA ASP A 33 -1.78 -10.09 2.24
C ASP A 33 -1.48 -9.35 3.55
N GLY A 34 -2.18 -8.22 3.73
CA GLY A 34 -1.93 -7.30 4.83
C GLY A 34 -0.73 -6.38 4.60
N ILE A 35 -0.04 -6.04 5.70
CA ILE A 35 1.21 -5.27 5.67
C ILE A 35 2.36 -6.25 5.42
N GLU A 36 3.07 -6.03 4.32
CA GLU A 36 4.25 -6.78 3.92
C GLU A 36 5.52 -5.99 4.25
N GLU A 37 6.66 -6.69 4.35
CA GLU A 37 7.96 -6.10 4.68
C GLU A 37 9.02 -6.56 3.68
N LEU A 38 9.88 -5.63 3.24
CA LEU A 38 11.00 -5.92 2.36
C LEU A 38 12.31 -5.36 2.94
N PRO A 39 13.45 -6.06 2.76
CA PRO A 39 14.76 -5.65 3.25
C PRO A 39 15.39 -4.58 2.34
N PHE A 40 14.70 -3.46 2.14
CA PHE A 40 15.21 -2.29 1.43
C PHE A 40 15.73 -1.22 2.39
N TRP A 41 16.65 -0.37 1.94
CA TRP A 41 17.30 0.66 2.77
C TRP A 41 18.07 0.06 3.96
N GLU A 42 18.32 0.86 5.01
CA GLU A 42 19.11 0.44 6.17
C GLU A 42 18.33 -0.50 7.10
N ASN A 43 17.06 -0.21 7.39
CA ASN A 43 16.24 -1.02 8.32
C ASN A 43 15.02 -1.70 7.69
N GLY A 44 14.79 -1.56 6.39
CA GLY A 44 13.62 -2.14 5.72
C GLY A 44 12.58 -1.11 5.29
N VAL A 45 11.51 -1.62 4.68
CA VAL A 45 10.29 -0.88 4.38
C VAL A 45 9.10 -1.79 4.65
N LYS A 46 8.05 -1.23 5.25
CA LYS A 46 6.74 -1.87 5.32
C LYS A 46 5.83 -1.24 4.28
N PHE A 47 4.95 -2.02 3.67
CA PHE A 47 3.99 -1.51 2.70
C PHE A 47 2.72 -2.37 2.63
N PHE A 48 1.64 -1.79 2.14
CA PHE A 48 0.46 -2.53 1.67
C PHE A 48 -0.13 -1.81 0.46
N MET A 49 -0.93 -2.52 -0.33
CA MET A 49 -1.53 -1.94 -1.53
C MET A 49 -3.04 -2.09 -1.55
N ILE A 50 -3.71 -1.09 -2.12
CA ILE A 50 -5.12 -1.15 -2.49
C ILE A 50 -5.29 -1.00 -4.01
N LYS A 51 -6.44 -1.45 -4.51
CA LYS A 51 -6.89 -1.16 -5.86
C LYS A 51 -7.59 0.21 -5.89
N GLY A 52 -7.07 1.12 -6.71
CA GLY A 52 -7.65 2.43 -6.95
C GLY A 52 -8.88 2.38 -7.87
N PRO A 53 -9.63 3.50 -7.99
CA PRO A 53 -10.87 3.57 -8.75
C PRO A 53 -10.71 3.32 -10.26
N ASN A 54 -9.51 3.49 -10.81
CA ASN A 54 -9.20 3.19 -12.21
C ASN A 54 -8.41 1.88 -12.36
N GLU A 55 -8.43 1.00 -11.36
CA GLU A 55 -7.65 -0.25 -11.31
C GLU A 55 -6.13 -0.08 -11.14
N GLU A 56 -5.65 1.11 -10.81
CA GLU A 56 -4.27 1.36 -10.44
C GLU A 56 -3.92 0.74 -9.08
N ARG A 57 -2.63 0.53 -8.84
CA ARG A 57 -2.11 0.13 -7.53
C ARG A 57 -1.76 1.39 -6.75
N ILE A 58 -2.34 1.51 -5.57
CA ILE A 58 -1.99 2.57 -4.62
C ILE A 58 -1.27 1.88 -3.46
N GLU A 59 0.04 2.07 -3.38
CA GLU A 59 0.88 1.57 -2.30
C GLU A 59 1.01 2.63 -1.21
N PHE A 60 0.82 2.20 0.04
CA PHE A 60 1.20 2.97 1.21
C PHE A 60 2.43 2.32 1.80
N CYS A 61 3.52 3.07 1.97
CA CYS A 61 4.78 2.54 2.47
C CYS A 61 5.36 3.40 3.60
N GLN A 62 6.11 2.77 4.49
CA GLN A 62 6.82 3.42 5.58
C GLN A 62 8.23 2.84 5.65
N LYS A 63 9.24 3.70 5.51
CA LYS A 63 10.64 3.34 5.76
C LYS A 63 10.86 3.08 7.25
N LEU A 64 11.62 2.04 7.57
CA LEU A 64 11.94 1.66 8.95
C LEU A 64 13.26 2.30 9.44
#